data_AF-A0A1I0X8N0-F1
#
_entry.id   AF-A0A1I0X8N0-F1
#
_cell.length_a   1.000
_cell.length_b   1.000
_cell.length_c   1.000
_cell.angle_alpha   90.00
_cell.angle_beta   90.00
_cell.angle_gamma   90.00
#
_symmetry.space_group_name_H-M   'P 1'
#
loop_
_entity.id
_entity.type
_entity.pdbx_description
1 polymer ?
#
loop_
_entity_poly.entity_id
_entity_poly.type
_entity_poly.pdbx_seq_one_letter_code
_entity_poly.pdbx_strand_id
1 'polypeptide(L)'
;MEPDWIRGLLGGLAIGAGGAVYLLANGRIMGASGIIGGLVDGSGRSTGRERAAFLAGLVLLPLVWIALLGVAPTTHLTPNLLVVVIAGVLVGVGTRLANGCTSGHGVCGISRLSLRGIVATAFYILAGGLTVVLFRHLLGVI
;
A
#
# COMPACT_ATOMS: atom_id res chain seq x y z
N MET A 1 -3.48 -18.16 24.64
CA MET A 1 -2.42 -17.43 23.90
C MET A 1 -3.04 -16.97 22.59
N GLU A 2 -3.22 -15.66 22.41
CA GLU A 2 -3.82 -15.12 21.18
C GLU A 2 -2.95 -15.51 19.96
N PRO A 3 -3.52 -16.15 18.93
CA PRO A 3 -2.80 -16.58 17.72
C PRO A 3 -2.42 -15.41 16.78
N ASP A 4 -2.30 -14.18 17.27
CA ASP A 4 -2.12 -12.99 16.44
C ASP A 4 -0.78 -12.95 15.70
N TRP A 5 0.27 -13.49 16.31
CA TRP A 5 1.56 -13.62 15.64
C TRP A 5 1.50 -14.58 14.45
N ILE A 6 0.65 -15.62 14.50
CA ILE A 6 0.43 -16.55 13.38
C ILE A 6 -0.24 -15.80 12.24
N ARG A 7 -1.28 -15.02 12.52
CA ARG A 7 -1.97 -14.20 11.50
C ARG A 7 -1.02 -13.19 10.87
N GLY A 8 -0.18 -12.54 11.69
CA GLY A 8 0.86 -11.61 11.23
C GLY A 8 1.89 -12.30 10.32
N LEU A 9 2.37 -13.49 10.70
CA LEU A 9 3.31 -14.27 9.90
C LEU A 9 2.68 -14.72 8.57
N LEU A 10 1.46 -15.26 8.59
CA LEU A 10 0.74 -15.70 7.40
C LEU A 10 0.48 -14.54 6.44
N GLY A 11 0.03 -13.38 6.97
CA GLY A 11 -0.16 -12.17 6.18
C GLY A 11 1.14 -11.65 5.57
N GLY A 12 2.22 -11.62 6.36
CA GLY A 12 3.55 -11.22 5.90
C GLY A 12 4.09 -12.14 4.80
N LEU A 13 3.94 -13.45 4.97
CA LEU A 13 4.30 -14.44 3.94
C LEU A 13 3.48 -14.27 2.67
N ALA A 14 2.17 -14.03 2.77
CA ALA A 14 1.31 -13.80 1.61
C ALA A 14 1.71 -12.54 0.83
N ILE A 15 1.95 -11.42 1.52
CA ILE A 15 2.39 -10.16 0.90
C ILE A 15 3.78 -10.32 0.27
N GLY A 16 4.71 -10.95 1.01
CA GLY A 16 6.07 -11.21 0.54
C GLY A 16 6.11 -12.13 -0.68
N ALA A 17 5.31 -13.20 -0.67
CA ALA A 17 5.14 -14.11 -1.80
C ALA A 17 4.55 -13.38 -3.01
N GLY A 18 3.52 -12.54 -2.82
CA GLY A 18 2.97 -11.72 -3.90
C GLY A 18 4.02 -10.79 -4.52
N GLY A 19 4.82 -10.12 -3.68
CA GLY A 19 5.94 -9.29 -4.13
C GLY A 19 7.04 -10.09 -4.85
N ALA A 20 7.35 -11.29 -4.38
CA ALA A 20 8.34 -12.17 -4.98
C ALA A 20 7.87 -12.70 -6.34
N VAL A 21 6.62 -13.14 -6.46
CA VAL A 21 6.03 -13.57 -7.73
C VAL A 21 6.06 -12.43 -8.75
N TYR A 22 5.66 -11.22 -8.36
CA TYR A 22 5.70 -10.07 -9.28
C TYR A 22 7.14 -9.72 -9.71
N LEU A 23 8.11 -9.86 -8.80
CA LEU A 23 9.53 -9.64 -9.11
C LEU A 23 10.11 -10.72 -10.02
N LEU A 24 9.83 -12.00 -9.75
CA LEU A 24 10.42 -13.13 -10.46
C LEU A 24 9.73 -13.42 -11.79
N ALA A 25 8.40 -13.29 -11.85
CA ALA A 25 7.63 -13.56 -13.07
C ALA A 25 7.65 -12.37 -14.05
N ASN A 26 7.51 -11.14 -13.54
CA ASN A 26 7.43 -9.94 -14.39
C ASN A 26 8.75 -9.17 -14.45
N GLY A 27 9.77 -9.56 -13.67
CA GLY A 27 11.06 -8.86 -13.61
C GLY A 27 10.98 -7.46 -12.96
N ARG A 28 9.91 -7.16 -12.21
CA ARG A 28 9.58 -5.80 -11.77
C ARG A 28 9.32 -5.72 -10.27
N ILE A 29 9.73 -4.61 -9.68
CA ILE A 29 9.47 -4.34 -8.27
C ILE A 29 7.98 -4.01 -8.09
N MET A 30 7.31 -4.72 -7.18
CA MET A 30 5.91 -4.45 -6.84
C MET A 30 5.77 -3.06 -6.20
N GLY A 31 4.88 -2.23 -6.73
CA GLY A 31 4.60 -0.91 -6.18
C GLY A 31 3.31 -0.31 -6.74
N ALA A 32 2.29 -0.16 -5.89
CA ALA A 32 0.94 0.28 -6.31
C ALA A 32 0.95 1.63 -7.05
N SER A 33 1.61 2.66 -6.50
CA SER A 33 1.68 3.98 -7.16
C SER A 33 2.40 3.96 -8.52
N GLY A 34 3.40 3.08 -8.70
CA GLY A 34 4.09 2.93 -10.00
C GLY A 34 3.24 2.17 -11.02
N ILE A 35 2.45 1.20 -10.56
CA ILE A 35 1.51 0.42 -11.38
C ILE A 35 0.39 1.33 -11.88
N ILE A 36 -0.35 1.98 -10.97
CA ILE A 36 -1.41 2.95 -11.29
C ILE A 36 -0.83 4.06 -12.16
N GLY A 37 0.30 4.58 -11.70
CA GLY A 37 0.97 5.66 -12.36
C GLY A 37 1.28 5.41 -13.83
N GLY A 38 1.92 4.27 -14.12
CA GLY A 38 2.25 3.93 -15.50
C GLY A 38 1.05 3.58 -16.38
N LEU A 39 -0.11 3.25 -15.79
CA LEU A 39 -1.35 3.14 -16.55
C LEU A 39 -1.90 4.53 -16.91
N VAL A 40 -1.81 5.50 -16.00
CA VAL A 40 -2.30 6.87 -16.19
C VAL A 40 -1.42 7.66 -17.16
N ASP A 41 -0.10 7.62 -16.99
CA ASP A 41 0.85 8.34 -17.86
C ASP A 41 1.15 7.62 -19.18
N GLY A 42 0.64 6.39 -19.34
CA GLY A 42 0.80 5.58 -20.55
C GLY A 42 2.15 4.87 -20.70
N SER A 43 3.13 5.10 -19.81
CA SER A 43 4.44 4.42 -19.84
C SER A 43 4.35 2.91 -19.62
N GLY A 44 3.27 2.44 -19.01
CA GLY A 44 3.02 1.04 -18.66
C GLY A 44 2.18 0.25 -19.65
N ARG A 45 1.81 0.82 -20.81
CA ARG A 45 0.85 0.22 -21.77
C ARG A 45 1.26 -1.16 -22.27
N SER A 46 2.55 -1.41 -22.49
CA SER A 46 3.06 -2.73 -22.92
C SER A 46 2.74 -3.85 -21.93
N THR A 47 2.64 -3.51 -20.64
CA THR A 47 2.27 -4.42 -19.54
C THR A 47 0.92 -4.07 -18.93
N GLY A 48 0.05 -3.39 -19.69
CA GLY A 48 -1.20 -2.84 -19.18
C GLY A 48 -2.11 -3.92 -18.58
N ARG A 49 -2.17 -5.10 -19.21
CA ARG A 49 -2.99 -6.23 -18.76
C ARG A 49 -2.56 -6.76 -17.39
N GLU A 50 -1.26 -6.93 -17.17
CA GLU A 50 -0.70 -7.41 -15.89
C GLU A 50 -0.94 -6.40 -14.78
N ARG A 51 -0.70 -5.11 -15.07
CA ARG A 51 -0.93 -4.01 -14.13
C ARG A 51 -2.41 -3.91 -13.75
N ALA A 52 -3.31 -4.02 -14.73
CA ALA A 52 -4.75 -4.02 -14.50
C ALA A 52 -5.18 -5.26 -13.69
N ALA A 53 -4.64 -6.44 -13.98
CA ALA A 53 -4.92 -7.66 -13.22
C ALA A 53 -4.47 -7.53 -11.75
N PHE A 54 -3.29 -6.93 -11.51
CA PHE A 54 -2.82 -6.65 -10.16
C PHE A 54 -3.77 -5.71 -9.39
N LEU A 55 -4.19 -4.61 -10.03
CA LEU A 55 -5.10 -3.65 -9.40
C LEU A 55 -6.50 -4.24 -9.19
N ALA A 56 -7.00 -5.02 -10.15
CA ALA A 56 -8.25 -5.75 -10.01
C ALA A 56 -8.16 -6.74 -8.85
N GLY A 57 -7.08 -7.52 -8.73
CA GLY A 57 -6.85 -8.42 -7.61
C GLY A 57 -6.83 -7.68 -6.26
N LEU A 58 -6.13 -6.54 -6.20
CA LEU A 58 -6.03 -5.72 -4.98
C LEU A 58 -7.40 -5.24 -4.47
N VAL A 59 -8.34 -4.95 -5.38
CA VAL A 59 -9.68 -4.46 -5.03
C VAL A 59 -10.70 -5.60 -4.88
N LEU A 60 -10.72 -6.56 -5.81
CA LEU A 60 -11.72 -7.62 -5.85
C LEU A 60 -11.50 -8.68 -4.76
N LEU A 61 -10.25 -9.02 -4.44
CA LEU A 61 -9.96 -10.07 -3.47
C LEU A 61 -10.53 -9.78 -2.06
N PRO A 62 -10.32 -8.58 -1.46
CA PRO A 62 -10.96 -8.26 -0.18
C PRO A 62 -12.48 -8.20 -0.27
N LEU A 63 -13.06 -7.76 -1.40
CA LEU A 63 -14.52 -7.75 -1.59
C LEU A 63 -15.11 -9.16 -1.61
N VAL A 64 -14.48 -10.07 -2.36
CA VAL A 64 -14.87 -11.48 -2.40
C VAL A 64 -14.72 -12.13 -1.02
N TRP A 65 -13.63 -11.83 -0.31
CA TRP A 65 -13.40 -12.34 1.05
C TRP A 65 -14.51 -11.92 2.02
N ILE A 66 -14.91 -10.65 1.99
CA ILE A 66 -16.02 -10.13 2.81
C ILE A 66 -17.33 -10.80 2.42
N ALA A 67 -17.61 -10.94 1.12
CA ALA A 67 -18.85 -11.56 0.64
C ALA A 67 -18.97 -13.05 1.01
N LEU A 68 -17.87 -13.79 0.99
CA LEU A 68 -17.86 -15.23 1.28
C LEU A 68 -17.90 -15.54 2.79
N LEU A 69 -17.22 -14.75 3.61
CA LEU A 69 -17.04 -15.05 5.04
C LEU A 69 -17.93 -14.19 5.95
N GLY A 70 -18.55 -13.14 5.43
CA GLY A 70 -19.37 -12.21 6.22
C GLY A 70 -18.58 -11.41 7.26
N VAL A 71 -17.24 -11.43 7.21
CA VAL A 71 -16.38 -10.72 8.15
C VAL A 71 -16.10 -9.33 7.61
N ALA A 72 -16.87 -8.34 8.09
CA ALA A 72 -16.58 -6.94 7.81
C ALA A 72 -15.33 -6.50 8.60
N PRO A 73 -14.31 -5.92 7.94
CA PRO A 73 -13.15 -5.39 8.66
C PRO A 73 -13.57 -4.20 9.52
N THR A 74 -13.11 -4.18 10.77
CA THR A 74 -13.27 -3.02 11.66
C THR A 74 -12.27 -1.94 11.26
N THR A 75 -12.64 -1.12 10.28
CA THR A 75 -11.87 0.08 9.92
C THR A 75 -12.27 1.26 10.80
N HIS A 76 -11.33 1.77 11.58
CA HIS A 76 -11.47 3.02 12.33
C HIS A 76 -11.18 4.23 11.42
N LEU A 77 -11.99 4.40 10.38
CA LEU A 77 -11.87 5.54 9.48
C LEU A 77 -12.67 6.74 10.01
N THR A 78 -12.13 7.96 9.85
CA THR A 78 -12.89 9.18 10.15
C THR A 78 -14.13 9.29 9.25
N PRO A 79 -15.30 9.71 9.78
CA PRO A 79 -16.50 9.92 8.95
C PRO A 79 -16.36 11.15 8.04
N ASN A 80 -15.34 11.99 8.25
CA ASN A 80 -15.11 13.18 7.44
C ASN A 80 -14.52 12.83 6.06
N LEU A 81 -15.39 12.64 5.07
CA LEU A 81 -15.00 12.33 3.69
C LEU A 81 -14.06 13.37 3.07
N LEU A 82 -14.19 14.66 3.44
CA LEU A 82 -13.32 15.70 2.91
C LEU A 82 -11.87 15.47 3.33
N VAL A 83 -11.64 15.08 4.59
CA VAL A 83 -10.31 14.71 5.09
C VAL A 83 -9.78 13.49 4.34
N VAL A 84 -10.61 12.46 4.11
CA VAL A 84 -10.20 11.25 3.39
C VAL A 84 -9.79 11.57 1.95
N VAL A 85 -10.56 12.38 1.24
CA VAL A 85 -10.26 12.78 -0.15
C VAL A 85 -8.97 13.60 -0.21
N ILE A 86 -8.81 14.60 0.65
CA ILE A 86 -7.59 15.42 0.71
C ILE A 86 -6.37 14.54 1.03
N ALA A 87 -6.49 13.67 2.03
CA ALA A 87 -5.42 12.74 2.39
C ALA A 87 -5.05 11.81 1.22
N GLY A 88 -6.03 11.27 0.50
CA GLY A 88 -5.81 10.45 -0.69
C GLY A 88 -5.04 11.18 -1.79
N VAL A 89 -5.41 12.44 -2.07
CA VAL A 89 -4.70 13.28 -3.05
C VAL A 89 -3.27 13.55 -2.60
N LEU A 90 -3.06 13.93 -1.34
CA LEU A 90 -1.73 14.20 -0.79
C LEU A 90 -0.83 12.95 -0.83
N VAL A 91 -1.36 11.78 -0.48
CA VAL A 91 -0.64 10.50 -0.60
C VAL A 91 -0.32 10.17 -2.06
N GLY A 92 -1.26 10.39 -2.98
CA GLY A 92 -1.05 10.19 -4.40
C GLY A 92 0.10 11.04 -4.94
N VAL A 93 0.08 12.36 -4.66
CA VAL A 93 1.13 13.30 -5.04
C VAL A 93 2.46 12.92 -4.38
N GLY A 94 2.46 12.69 -3.06
CA GLY A 94 3.67 12.35 -2.31
C GLY A 94 4.36 11.08 -2.81
N THR A 95 3.59 10.01 -3.08
CA THR A 95 4.15 8.76 -3.61
C THR A 95 4.67 8.89 -5.04
N ARG A 96 4.14 9.83 -5.84
CA ARG A 96 4.69 10.16 -7.15
C ARG A 96 5.99 10.94 -7.04
N LEU A 97 6.06 11.95 -6.17
CA LEU A 97 7.28 12.72 -5.91
C LEU A 97 8.42 11.83 -5.37
N ALA A 98 8.09 10.87 -4.50
CA ALA A 98 9.05 9.89 -4.00
C ALA A 98 9.44 8.81 -5.04
N ASN A 99 8.79 8.80 -6.21
CA ASN A 99 8.88 7.77 -7.24
C ASN A 99 8.68 6.34 -6.67
N GLY A 100 7.67 6.18 -5.82
CA GLY A 100 7.27 4.90 -5.24
C GLY A 100 6.57 5.04 -3.90
N CYS A 101 5.82 4.03 -3.50
CA CYS A 101 5.06 3.96 -2.25
C CYS A 101 5.69 2.97 -1.24
N THR A 102 5.02 2.72 -0.13
CA THR A 102 5.45 1.79 0.93
C THR A 102 5.53 0.33 0.47
N SER A 103 4.71 -0.11 -0.49
CA SER A 103 4.87 -1.46 -1.07
C SER A 103 6.19 -1.60 -1.85
N GLY A 104 6.58 -0.56 -2.60
CA GLY A 104 7.83 -0.57 -3.37
C GLY A 104 9.08 -0.31 -2.53
N HIS A 105 9.06 0.72 -1.69
CA HIS A 105 10.20 1.11 -0.85
C HIS A 105 10.32 0.28 0.43
N GLY A 106 9.19 0.01 1.08
CA GLY A 106 9.13 -0.75 2.34
C GLY A 106 9.23 -2.24 2.09
N VAL A 107 8.16 -2.86 1.59
CA VAL A 107 8.10 -4.32 1.40
C VAL A 107 9.22 -4.78 0.48
N CYS A 108 9.21 -4.34 -0.78
CA CYS A 108 10.19 -4.84 -1.74
C CYS A 108 11.59 -4.18 -1.58
N GLY A 109 11.67 -2.92 -1.15
CA GLY A 109 12.91 -2.17 -1.09
C GLY A 109 13.79 -2.53 0.11
N ILE A 110 13.20 -2.75 1.28
CA ILE A 110 13.93 -3.20 2.47
C ILE A 110 14.39 -4.65 2.29
N SER A 111 13.56 -5.53 1.71
CA SER A 111 13.96 -6.92 1.43
C SER A 111 15.16 -7.04 0.48
N ARG A 112 15.40 -6.05 -0.39
CA ARG A 112 16.59 -5.98 -1.26
C ARG A 112 17.73 -5.16 -0.66
N LEU A 113 17.66 -4.79 0.63
CA LEU A 113 18.65 -3.96 1.32
C LEU A 113 18.93 -2.61 0.63
N SER A 114 17.92 -2.03 -0.02
CA SER A 114 18.09 -0.75 -0.70
C SER A 114 18.06 0.41 0.31
N LEU A 115 19.16 1.18 0.36
CA LEU A 115 19.25 2.35 1.25
C LEU A 115 18.12 3.36 0.95
N ARG A 116 17.84 3.59 -0.33
CA ARG A 116 16.71 4.42 -0.77
C ARG A 116 15.37 3.93 -0.21
N GLY A 117 15.12 2.62 -0.25
CA GLY A 117 13.89 2.01 0.27
C GLY A 117 13.74 2.18 1.78
N ILE A 118 14.83 1.94 2.51
CA ILE A 118 14.89 2.10 3.97
C ILE A 118 14.61 3.56 4.37
N VAL A 119 15.34 4.50 3.78
CA VAL A 119 15.19 5.94 4.08
C VAL A 119 13.78 6.42 3.75
N ALA A 120 13.26 6.12 2.55
CA ALA A 120 11.91 6.51 2.18
C ALA A 120 10.84 5.94 3.14
N THR A 121 11.02 4.69 3.57
CA THR A 121 10.09 4.04 4.52
C THR A 121 10.14 4.71 5.89
N ALA A 122 11.33 5.07 6.38
CA ALA A 122 11.47 5.82 7.63
C ALA A 122 10.69 7.15 7.57
N PHE A 123 10.83 7.92 6.49
CA PHE A 123 10.06 9.15 6.30
C PHE A 123 8.55 8.92 6.23
N TYR A 124 8.09 7.88 5.52
CA TYR A 124 6.66 7.53 5.46
C TYR A 124 6.08 7.25 6.85
N ILE A 125 6.77 6.43 7.65
CA ILE A 125 6.32 6.07 8.99
C ILE A 125 6.36 7.27 9.94
N LEU A 126 7.43 8.07 9.90
CA LEU A 126 7.56 9.30 10.69
C LEU A 126 6.46 10.32 10.36
N ALA A 127 6.21 10.58 9.07
CA ALA A 127 5.16 11.48 8.64
C ALA A 127 3.77 10.98 9.05
N GLY A 128 3.51 9.67 8.93
CA GLY A 128 2.26 9.08 9.40
C GLY A 128 2.06 9.24 10.91
N GLY A 129 3.08 8.93 11.71
CA GLY A 129 3.06 9.11 13.16
C GLY A 129 2.82 10.56 13.57
N LEU A 130 3.55 11.50 12.95
CA LEU A 130 3.38 12.94 13.20
C LEU A 130 1.97 13.41 12.81
N THR A 131 1.43 12.91 11.70
CA THR A 131 0.06 13.23 11.26
C THR A 131 -0.97 12.76 12.28
N VAL A 132 -0.83 11.54 12.82
CA VAL A 132 -1.72 11.05 13.88
C VAL A 132 -1.62 11.93 15.12
N VAL A 133 -0.41 12.29 15.57
CA VAL A 133 -0.23 13.20 16.71
C VAL A 133 -0.94 14.53 16.46
N LEU A 134 -0.67 15.18 15.33
CA LEU A 134 -1.23 16.49 15.01
C LEU A 134 -2.76 16.46 14.87
N PHE A 135 -3.30 15.58 14.03
CA PHE A 135 -4.72 15.62 13.69
C PHE A 135 -5.61 14.95 14.72
N ARG A 136 -5.14 13.89 15.40
CA ARG A 136 -5.92 13.18 16.42
C ARG A 136 -5.76 13.81 17.81
N HIS A 137 -4.54 14.11 18.22
CA HIS A 137 -4.28 14.55 19.61
C HIS A 137 -4.28 16.07 19.79
N LEU A 138 -3.75 16.85 18.84
CA LEU A 138 -3.73 18.31 18.95
C LEU A 138 -4.98 18.98 18.40
N LEU A 139 -5.44 18.58 17.21
CA LEU A 139 -6.54 19.25 16.51
C LEU A 139 -7.90 18.57 16.71
N GLY A 140 -7.95 17.30 17.09
CA GLY A 140 -9.20 16.54 17.31
C GLY A 140 -10.09 16.42 16.07
N VAL A 141 -9.51 16.46 14.86
CA VAL A 141 -10.24 16.45 13.58
C VAL A 141 -10.56 15.03 13.10
N ILE A 142 -9.81 14.03 13.61
CA ILE A 142 -9.96 12.61 13.27
C ILE A 142 -9.93 11.71 14.51
#